data_AF-A0A0G2FEX5-F1
#
_entry.id   AF-A0A0G2FEX5-F1
#
_cell.length_a   1.000
_cell.length_b   1.000
_cell.length_c   1.000
_cell.angle_alpha   90.00
_cell.angle_beta   90.00
_cell.angle_gamma   90.00
#
_symmetry.space_group_name_H-M   'P 1'
#
loop_
_entity.id
_entity.type
_entity.pdbx_description
1 polymer ?
#
loop_
_entity_poly.entity_id
_entity_poly.type
_entity_poly.pdbx_seq_one_letter_code
_entity_poly.pdbx_strand_id
1 'polypeptide(L)'
;MGRWGMCLFQGDQDCEIRGDIECTMGLTSDGDDEYDAEKELESPAFRKKLDAGLCDKLFKDCRSNENGGFLLSLFPDGKMRTVLLAAMVMQSGAKISDDNMQHLREIVPRIHSSPGYAWPFNDNGFRDPGKVQFLAALEYYKPGTPRTFCEMSCYHCGKIEADLGKQLSLCARCKVASYCDQDCQKAHWKAHKPSCFDHKNPPVMLNV
;
A
#
# COMPACT_ATOMS: atom_id res chain seq x y z
N MET A 1 13.29 -3.46 -11.47
CA MET A 1 12.47 -4.05 -10.40
C MET A 1 13.01 -3.64 -9.06
N GLY A 2 12.63 -2.44 -8.61
CA GLY A 2 12.94 -1.91 -7.30
C GLY A 2 11.79 -1.07 -6.77
N ARG A 3 11.84 -0.73 -5.49
CA ARG A 3 10.94 0.24 -4.85
C ARG A 3 11.62 1.59 -4.72
N TRP A 4 10.94 2.64 -5.16
CA TRP A 4 11.38 4.04 -4.98
C TRP A 4 10.78 4.69 -3.73
N GLY A 5 9.83 4.02 -3.06
CA GLY A 5 9.22 4.53 -1.85
C GLY A 5 9.00 3.47 -0.77
N MET A 6 8.24 3.86 0.25
CA MET A 6 7.97 3.05 1.45
C MET A 6 6.49 2.65 1.59
N CYS A 7 5.62 3.22 0.75
CA CYS A 7 4.19 2.97 0.76
C CYS A 7 3.81 2.00 -0.36
N LEU A 8 2.53 1.60 -0.41
CA LEU A 8 2.01 0.79 -1.51
C LEU A 8 2.06 1.57 -2.83
N PHE A 9 2.16 0.85 -3.95
CA PHE A 9 2.25 1.41 -5.31
C PHE A 9 3.51 2.25 -5.56
N GLN A 10 4.54 2.09 -4.72
CA GLN A 10 5.83 2.76 -4.87
C GLN A 10 6.97 1.78 -5.22
N GLY A 11 6.63 0.70 -5.92
CA GLY A 11 7.59 -0.23 -6.49
C GLY A 11 7.10 -0.91 -7.74
N ASP A 12 8.06 -1.34 -8.56
CA ASP A 12 7.79 -1.92 -9.89
C ASP A 12 6.77 -3.08 -9.81
N GLN A 13 6.93 -3.97 -8.83
CA GLN A 13 6.03 -5.11 -8.66
C GLN A 13 4.62 -4.72 -8.20
N ASP A 14 4.48 -3.69 -7.37
CA ASP A 14 3.15 -3.18 -6.98
C ASP A 14 2.44 -2.59 -8.21
N CYS A 15 3.19 -1.92 -9.09
CA CYS A 15 2.67 -1.35 -10.34
C CYS A 15 2.27 -2.43 -11.34
N GLU A 16 3.04 -3.51 -11.47
CA GLU A 16 2.68 -4.66 -12.30
C GLU A 16 1.37 -5.30 -11.80
N ILE A 17 1.26 -5.59 -10.51
CA ILE A 17 0.04 -6.15 -9.92
C ILE A 17 -1.14 -5.19 -10.08
N ARG A 18 -0.91 -3.89 -9.91
CA ARG A 18 -1.93 -2.87 -10.11
C ARG A 18 -2.45 -2.89 -11.55
N GLY A 19 -1.57 -2.90 -12.55
CA GLY A 19 -1.95 -2.99 -13.96
C GLY A 19 -2.76 -4.26 -14.27
N ASP A 20 -2.35 -5.39 -13.71
CA ASP A 20 -3.11 -6.65 -13.79
C ASP A 20 -4.54 -6.54 -13.21
N ILE A 21 -4.66 -5.87 -12.06
CA ILE A 21 -5.96 -5.64 -11.40
C ILE A 21 -6.80 -4.66 -12.22
N GLU A 22 -6.22 -3.58 -12.74
CA GLU A 22 -6.88 -2.62 -13.64
C GLU A 22 -7.43 -3.32 -14.88
N CYS A 23 -6.65 -4.21 -15.50
CA CYS A 23 -7.12 -5.05 -16.61
C CYS A 23 -8.29 -5.94 -16.19
N THR A 24 -8.21 -6.58 -15.01
CA THR A 24 -9.29 -7.43 -14.48
C THR A 24 -10.56 -6.63 -14.18
N MET A 25 -10.41 -5.37 -13.79
CA MET A 25 -11.49 -4.41 -13.55
C MET A 25 -12.12 -3.88 -14.85
N GLY A 26 -11.53 -4.16 -16.02
CA GLY A 26 -11.94 -3.60 -17.30
C GLY A 26 -11.58 -2.11 -17.43
N LEU A 27 -10.51 -1.67 -16.76
CA LEU A 27 -9.93 -0.35 -16.90
C LEU A 27 -8.89 -0.39 -18.02
N THR A 28 -9.31 -0.66 -19.26
CA THR A 28 -8.42 -0.75 -20.43
C THR A 28 -8.49 0.49 -21.30
N SER A 29 -7.35 0.88 -21.88
CA SER A 29 -7.26 1.90 -22.93
C SER A 29 -7.61 1.29 -24.29
N ASP A 30 -8.90 1.25 -24.64
CA ASP A 30 -9.31 0.74 -25.95
C ASP A 30 -9.21 1.81 -27.08
N GLY A 31 -8.55 2.95 -26.84
CA GLY A 31 -8.44 4.07 -27.79
C GLY A 31 -7.12 4.85 -27.72
N ASP A 32 -6.94 5.76 -28.69
CA ASP A 32 -5.74 6.61 -28.85
C ASP A 32 -5.68 7.79 -27.85
N ASP A 33 -6.71 7.95 -27.02
CA ASP A 33 -6.77 8.96 -25.97
C ASP A 33 -5.95 8.53 -24.74
N GLU A 34 -5.31 9.48 -24.08
CA GLU A 34 -4.60 9.26 -22.80
C GLU A 34 -5.60 8.79 -21.74
N TYR A 35 -5.69 7.47 -21.55
CA TYR A 35 -6.58 6.83 -20.61
C TYR A 35 -6.01 6.97 -19.19
N ASP A 36 -6.63 7.86 -18.40
CA ASP A 36 -6.27 8.07 -17.00
C ASP A 36 -7.02 7.06 -16.11
N ALA A 37 -6.41 5.89 -15.93
CA ALA A 37 -6.96 4.81 -15.11
C ALA A 37 -7.22 5.23 -13.65
N GLU A 38 -6.44 6.18 -13.11
CA GLU A 38 -6.61 6.72 -11.76
C GLU A 38 -7.93 7.49 -11.66
N LYS A 39 -8.17 8.36 -12.64
CA LYS A 39 -9.39 9.16 -12.71
C LYS A 39 -10.65 8.30 -12.92
N GLU A 40 -10.57 7.26 -13.72
CA GLU A 40 -11.69 6.33 -13.91
C GLU A 40 -11.97 5.49 -12.66
N LEU A 41 -10.92 5.01 -11.98
CA LEU A 41 -11.04 4.29 -10.70
C LEU A 41 -11.72 5.14 -9.61
N GLU A 42 -11.42 6.44 -9.57
CA GLU A 42 -12.04 7.39 -8.64
C GLU A 42 -13.42 7.89 -9.08
N SER A 43 -13.88 7.51 -10.28
CA SER A 43 -15.16 7.99 -10.80
C SER A 43 -16.36 7.46 -10.00
N PRO A 44 -17.41 8.28 -9.79
CA PRO A 44 -18.64 7.82 -9.14
C PRO A 44 -19.34 6.67 -9.89
N ALA A 45 -19.14 6.60 -11.22
CA ALA A 45 -19.69 5.55 -12.06
C ALA A 45 -19.00 4.21 -11.80
N PHE A 46 -17.66 4.20 -11.71
CA PHE A 46 -16.90 3.00 -11.43
C PHE A 46 -17.13 2.50 -10.00
N ARG A 47 -17.19 3.40 -9.03
CA ARG A 47 -17.57 3.05 -7.64
C ARG A 47 -18.91 2.32 -7.58
N LYS A 48 -19.93 2.76 -8.33
CA LYS A 48 -21.23 2.05 -8.40
C LYS A 48 -21.09 0.64 -8.98
N LYS A 49 -20.20 0.42 -9.96
CA LYS A 49 -19.92 -0.91 -10.51
C LYS A 49 -19.28 -1.82 -9.45
N LEU A 50 -18.33 -1.30 -8.67
CA LEU A 50 -17.73 -2.01 -7.55
C LEU A 50 -18.78 -2.39 -6.49
N ASP A 51 -19.58 -1.42 -6.06
CA ASP A 51 -20.65 -1.59 -5.07
C ASP A 51 -21.77 -2.54 -5.55
N ALA A 52 -21.97 -2.67 -6.86
CA ALA A 52 -22.96 -3.58 -7.45
C ALA A 52 -22.54 -5.07 -7.45
N GLY A 53 -21.37 -5.40 -6.89
CA GLY A 53 -20.90 -6.78 -6.70
C GLY A 53 -19.62 -7.14 -7.45
N LEU A 54 -19.06 -6.25 -8.28
CA LEU A 54 -17.75 -6.47 -8.89
C LEU A 54 -16.66 -6.61 -7.81
N CYS A 55 -16.75 -5.81 -6.73
CA CYS A 55 -15.81 -5.90 -5.61
C CYS A 55 -15.73 -7.32 -5.03
N ASP A 56 -16.87 -7.90 -4.63
CA ASP A 56 -16.89 -9.24 -4.02
C ASP A 56 -16.41 -10.33 -5.00
N LYS A 57 -16.69 -10.19 -6.31
CA LYS A 57 -16.17 -11.08 -7.34
C LYS A 57 -14.64 -11.03 -7.39
N LEU A 58 -14.05 -9.84 -7.46
CA LEU A 58 -12.60 -9.66 -7.51
C LEU A 58 -11.89 -10.23 -6.26
N PHE A 59 -12.47 -10.01 -5.07
CA PHE A 59 -11.94 -10.58 -3.83
C PHE A 59 -12.00 -12.11 -3.83
N LYS A 60 -13.10 -12.71 -4.30
CA LYS A 60 -13.23 -14.16 -4.42
C LYS A 60 -12.16 -14.76 -5.35
N ASP A 61 -11.91 -14.10 -6.48
CA ASP A 61 -10.92 -14.51 -7.47
C ASP A 61 -9.50 -14.40 -6.89
N CYS A 62 -9.18 -13.31 -6.18
CA CYS A 62 -7.88 -13.16 -5.51
C CYS A 62 -7.67 -14.21 -4.42
N ARG A 63 -8.66 -14.41 -3.53
CA ARG A 63 -8.62 -15.39 -2.43
C ARG A 63 -8.37 -16.82 -2.90
N SER A 64 -8.97 -17.19 -4.03
CA SER A 64 -8.81 -18.53 -4.62
C SER A 64 -7.38 -18.80 -5.08
N ASN A 65 -6.59 -17.75 -5.31
CA ASN A 65 -5.22 -17.82 -5.80
C ASN A 65 -4.16 -17.46 -4.74
N GLU A 66 -4.55 -17.20 -3.49
CA GLU A 66 -3.63 -16.74 -2.43
C GLU A 66 -2.57 -17.78 -2.04
N ASN A 67 -2.91 -19.07 -2.13
CA ASN A 67 -2.07 -20.17 -1.60
C ASN A 67 -1.40 -21.04 -2.68
N GLY A 68 -1.54 -20.75 -3.97
CA GLY A 68 -0.67 -21.41 -4.95
C GLY A 68 -1.08 -21.43 -6.42
N GLY A 69 -0.04 -21.34 -7.24
CA GLY A 69 0.16 -22.05 -8.50
C GLY A 69 1.66 -22.36 -8.66
N PHE A 70 2.03 -23.45 -9.35
CA PHE A 70 3.41 -23.98 -9.52
C PHE A 70 4.46 -22.98 -10.04
N LEU A 71 4.05 -21.83 -10.60
CA LEU A 71 4.93 -20.74 -11.07
C LEU A 71 5.25 -19.67 -10.00
N LEU A 72 4.91 -19.89 -8.72
CA LEU A 72 5.05 -18.91 -7.63
C LEU A 72 6.48 -18.44 -7.30
N SER A 73 7.52 -19.05 -7.88
CA SER A 73 8.90 -18.55 -7.73
C SER A 73 9.19 -17.31 -8.58
N LEU A 74 8.30 -16.96 -9.50
CA LEU A 74 8.43 -15.83 -10.42
C LEU A 74 7.40 -14.71 -10.20
N PHE A 75 6.37 -14.94 -9.37
CA PHE A 75 5.27 -13.99 -9.17
C PHE A 75 5.10 -13.61 -7.68
N PRO A 76 4.68 -12.36 -7.39
CA PRO A 76 4.46 -11.85 -6.04
C PRO A 76 3.55 -12.74 -5.18
N ASP A 77 3.70 -12.67 -3.85
CA ASP A 77 2.81 -13.36 -2.90
C ASP A 77 1.35 -13.07 -3.27
N GLY A 78 0.53 -14.09 -3.55
CA GLY A 78 -0.87 -13.93 -3.96
C GLY A 78 -1.67 -13.10 -2.95
N LYS A 79 -1.26 -13.09 -1.68
CA LYS A 79 -1.85 -12.24 -0.63
C LYS A 79 -1.60 -10.75 -0.88
N MET A 80 -0.45 -10.38 -1.46
CA MET A 80 -0.19 -8.99 -1.85
C MET A 80 -1.14 -8.53 -2.96
N ARG A 81 -1.55 -9.41 -3.89
CA ARG A 81 -2.59 -9.09 -4.87
C ARG A 81 -3.91 -8.76 -4.19
N THR A 82 -4.32 -9.53 -3.17
CA THR A 82 -5.53 -9.23 -2.37
C THR A 82 -5.41 -7.88 -1.64
N VAL A 83 -4.24 -7.58 -1.08
CA VAL A 83 -3.96 -6.28 -0.42
C VAL A 83 -4.06 -5.11 -1.41
N LEU A 84 -3.41 -5.22 -2.57
CA LEU A 84 -3.40 -4.15 -3.58
C LEU A 84 -4.79 -3.95 -4.20
N LEU A 85 -5.55 -5.04 -4.40
CA LEU A 85 -6.96 -4.95 -4.78
C LEU A 85 -7.75 -4.15 -3.73
N ALA A 86 -7.60 -4.50 -2.46
CA ALA A 86 -8.29 -3.79 -1.38
C ALA A 86 -7.89 -2.31 -1.33
N ALA A 87 -6.60 -2.00 -1.52
CA ALA A 87 -6.13 -0.62 -1.59
C ALA A 87 -6.77 0.16 -2.74
N MET A 88 -6.89 -0.44 -3.94
CA MET A 88 -7.59 0.18 -5.08
C MET A 88 -9.09 0.37 -4.84
N VAL A 89 -9.75 -0.61 -4.19
CA VAL A 89 -11.16 -0.46 -3.81
C VAL A 89 -11.34 0.66 -2.78
N MET A 90 -10.44 0.79 -1.81
CA MET A 90 -10.44 1.91 -0.87
C MET A 90 -10.15 3.26 -1.55
N GLN A 91 -9.29 3.30 -2.57
CA GLN A 91 -9.06 4.49 -3.40
C GLN A 91 -10.35 4.94 -4.10
N SER A 92 -11.11 4.02 -4.68
CA SER A 92 -12.41 4.35 -5.30
C SER A 92 -13.49 4.81 -4.29
N GLY A 93 -13.27 4.60 -2.99
CA GLY A 93 -14.29 4.82 -1.95
C GLY A 93 -15.42 3.78 -1.97
N ALA A 94 -15.28 2.66 -2.68
CA ALA A 94 -16.29 1.61 -2.73
C ALA A 94 -16.38 0.83 -1.42
N LYS A 95 -17.53 0.22 -1.17
CA LYS A 95 -17.77 -0.59 0.03
C LYS A 95 -17.07 -1.93 -0.11
N ILE A 96 -16.29 -2.28 0.91
CA ILE A 96 -15.75 -3.64 1.10
C ILE A 96 -16.66 -4.34 2.10
N SER A 97 -17.07 -5.58 1.80
CA SER A 97 -17.89 -6.38 2.71
C SER A 97 -17.14 -6.75 3.99
N ASP A 98 -17.86 -6.95 5.10
CA ASP A 98 -17.25 -7.23 6.40
C ASP A 98 -16.40 -8.51 6.39
N ASP A 99 -16.82 -9.51 5.60
CA ASP A 99 -16.07 -10.74 5.35
C ASP A 99 -14.72 -10.46 4.66
N ASN A 100 -14.73 -9.61 3.62
CA ASN A 100 -13.51 -9.15 2.94
C ASN A 100 -12.59 -8.36 3.88
N MET A 101 -13.15 -7.47 4.71
CA MET A 101 -12.38 -6.74 5.71
C MET A 101 -11.77 -7.66 6.77
N GLN A 102 -12.51 -8.67 7.23
CA GLN A 102 -12.02 -9.64 8.21
C GLN A 102 -10.86 -10.47 7.65
N HIS A 103 -11.00 -10.98 6.43
CA HIS A 103 -9.94 -11.71 5.75
C HIS A 103 -8.66 -10.88 5.59
N LEU A 104 -8.79 -9.61 5.20
CA LEU A 104 -7.64 -8.69 5.12
C LEU A 104 -6.92 -8.56 6.46
N ARG A 105 -7.65 -8.46 7.58
CA ARG A 105 -7.07 -8.41 8.93
C ARG A 105 -6.32 -9.69 9.31
N GLU A 106 -6.69 -10.83 8.74
CA GLU A 106 -6.04 -12.11 9.00
C GLU A 106 -4.77 -12.32 8.17
N ILE A 107 -4.76 -11.89 6.90
CA ILE A 107 -3.63 -12.10 5.99
C ILE A 107 -2.52 -11.06 6.17
N VAL A 108 -2.86 -9.79 6.38
CA VAL A 108 -1.87 -8.69 6.40
C VAL A 108 -0.76 -8.89 7.45
N PRO A 109 -1.05 -9.32 8.69
CA PRO A 109 -0.01 -9.60 9.67
C PRO A 109 0.97 -10.70 9.22
N ARG A 110 0.50 -11.68 8.44
CA ARG A 110 1.27 -12.84 7.97
C ARG A 110 2.17 -12.53 6.76
N ILE A 111 1.92 -11.43 6.05
CA ILE A 111 2.77 -11.01 4.93
C ILE A 111 4.07 -10.42 5.50
N HIS A 112 5.20 -10.85 4.93
CA HIS A 112 6.52 -10.33 5.29
C HIS A 112 6.58 -8.81 5.13
N SER A 113 7.25 -8.12 6.05
CA SER A 113 7.56 -6.71 5.91
C SER A 113 9.05 -6.44 6.13
N SER A 114 9.58 -5.54 5.31
CA SER A 114 10.97 -5.10 5.39
C SER A 114 11.06 -3.70 6.02
N PRO A 115 11.95 -3.49 7.01
CA PRO A 115 12.11 -2.19 7.70
C PRO A 115 12.77 -1.09 6.86
N GLY A 116 13.27 -1.43 5.68
CA GLY A 116 14.00 -0.50 4.82
C GLY A 116 14.29 -1.10 3.45
N TYR A 117 15.51 -0.88 2.95
CA TYR A 117 15.94 -1.47 1.68
C TYR A 117 15.86 -3.00 1.75
N ALA A 118 15.15 -3.57 0.78
CA ALA A 118 15.15 -5.00 0.51
C ALA A 118 15.80 -5.25 -0.86
N TRP A 119 16.42 -6.41 -1.01
CA TRP A 119 16.99 -6.82 -2.29
C TRP A 119 15.85 -7.07 -3.29
N PRO A 120 15.99 -6.65 -4.56
CA PRO A 120 14.97 -6.82 -5.60
C PRO A 120 14.29 -8.18 -5.64
N PHE A 121 15.07 -9.25 -5.52
CA PHE A 121 14.60 -10.64 -5.61
C PHE A 121 13.79 -11.11 -4.38
N ASN A 122 13.76 -10.32 -3.30
CA ASN A 122 13.08 -10.65 -2.05
C ASN A 122 12.22 -9.49 -1.51
N ASP A 123 11.89 -8.50 -2.33
CA ASP A 123 11.04 -7.33 -1.99
C ASP A 123 9.55 -7.59 -2.32
N ASN A 124 9.08 -8.82 -2.08
CA ASN A 124 7.76 -9.33 -2.48
C ASN A 124 6.62 -9.03 -1.48
N GLY A 125 6.92 -8.33 -0.39
CA GLY A 125 5.99 -8.07 0.71
C GLY A 125 5.78 -6.57 0.93
N PHE A 126 5.41 -6.21 2.16
CA PHE A 126 5.32 -4.81 2.53
C PHE A 126 6.69 -4.21 2.85
N ARG A 127 6.76 -2.88 2.81
CA ARG A 127 7.67 -2.13 3.67
C ARG A 127 6.96 -1.75 4.96
N ASP A 128 7.69 -1.67 6.06
CA ASP A 128 7.10 -1.43 7.38
C ASP A 128 6.15 -0.21 7.38
N PRO A 129 6.50 0.97 6.81
CA PRO A 129 5.58 2.11 6.77
C PRO A 129 4.30 1.82 5.99
N GLY A 130 4.40 1.21 4.80
CA GLY A 130 3.24 0.82 3.99
C GLY A 130 2.35 -0.25 4.66
N LYS A 131 2.95 -1.20 5.41
CA LYS A 131 2.17 -2.18 6.19
C LYS A 131 1.36 -1.49 7.27
N VAL A 132 1.99 -0.59 8.02
CA VAL A 132 1.34 0.15 9.09
C VAL A 132 0.26 1.08 8.54
N GLN A 133 0.49 1.73 7.39
CA GLN A 133 -0.51 2.53 6.68
C GLN A 133 -1.74 1.69 6.28
N PHE A 134 -1.53 0.49 5.74
CA PHE A 134 -2.61 -0.39 5.36
C PHE A 134 -3.39 -0.93 6.58
N LEU A 135 -2.69 -1.27 7.66
CA LEU A 135 -3.34 -1.66 8.92
C LEU A 135 -4.22 -0.53 9.48
N ALA A 136 -3.74 0.72 9.43
CA ALA A 136 -4.55 1.88 9.78
C ALA A 136 -5.77 2.03 8.86
N ALA A 137 -5.63 1.76 7.55
CA ALA A 137 -6.75 1.76 6.63
C ALA A 137 -7.83 0.73 7.02
N LEU A 138 -7.45 -0.47 7.46
CA LEU A 138 -8.41 -1.49 7.92
C LEU A 138 -9.21 -1.09 9.17
N GLU A 139 -8.71 -0.13 9.95
CA GLU A 139 -9.37 0.39 11.15
C GLU A 139 -10.19 1.66 10.86
N TYR A 140 -9.67 2.58 10.05
CA TYR A 140 -10.24 3.93 9.87
C TYR A 140 -10.95 4.16 8.53
N TYR A 141 -10.88 3.23 7.57
CA TYR A 141 -11.54 3.39 6.27
C TYR A 141 -13.06 3.52 6.41
N LYS A 142 -13.61 4.54 5.75
CA LYS A 142 -15.05 4.82 5.71
C LYS A 142 -15.55 4.64 4.28
N PRO A 143 -16.47 3.69 4.02
CA PRO A 143 -17.07 3.53 2.71
C PRO A 143 -17.64 4.85 2.20
N GLY A 144 -17.19 5.24 1.03
CA GLY A 144 -17.59 6.45 0.33
C GLY A 144 -16.69 7.65 0.44
N THR A 145 -15.62 7.55 1.21
CA THR A 145 -14.52 8.50 1.18
C THR A 145 -13.30 7.80 0.56
N PRO A 146 -12.84 8.22 -0.63
CA PRO A 146 -11.57 7.77 -1.20
C PRO A 146 -10.42 7.83 -0.19
N ARG A 147 -9.60 6.78 -0.16
CA ARG A 147 -8.38 6.73 0.65
C ARG A 147 -7.19 6.33 -0.22
N THR A 148 -6.18 7.19 -0.29
CA THR A 148 -4.98 6.92 -1.07
C THR A 148 -3.89 6.25 -0.22
N PHE A 149 -2.97 5.56 -0.90
CA PHE A 149 -1.83 4.88 -0.26
C PHE A 149 -0.46 5.39 -0.75
N CYS A 150 -0.46 6.33 -1.69
CA CYS A 150 0.77 6.95 -2.20
C CYS A 150 1.21 8.16 -1.36
N GLU A 151 0.37 8.63 -0.45
CA GLU A 151 0.63 9.76 0.43
C GLU A 151 1.43 9.37 1.68
N MET A 152 2.02 10.38 2.33
CA MET A 152 2.75 10.18 3.58
C MET A 152 1.79 9.77 4.71
N SER A 153 2.18 8.76 5.47
CA SER A 153 1.50 8.32 6.68
C SER A 153 2.45 8.25 7.86
N CYS A 154 1.95 8.37 9.09
CA CYS A 154 2.77 8.18 10.28
C CYS A 154 3.47 6.81 10.28
N TYR A 155 4.79 6.77 10.40
CA TYR A 155 5.58 5.53 10.37
C TYR A 155 5.32 4.61 11.57
N HIS A 156 4.66 5.12 12.62
CA HIS A 156 4.28 4.33 13.78
C HIS A 156 2.83 3.84 13.76
N CYS A 157 1.88 4.73 13.48
CA CYS A 157 0.44 4.43 13.60
C CYS A 157 -0.29 4.37 12.25
N GLY A 158 0.38 4.67 11.13
CA GLY A 158 -0.16 4.51 9.78
C GLY A 158 -1.23 5.52 9.38
N LYS A 159 -1.63 6.41 10.29
CA LYS A 159 -2.61 7.46 10.01
C LYS A 159 -2.04 8.45 9.01
N ILE A 160 -2.87 8.78 8.03
CA ILE A 160 -2.63 9.82 7.02
C ILE A 160 -3.16 11.17 7.54
N GLU A 161 -2.84 12.27 6.86
CA GLU A 161 -3.31 13.59 7.25
C GLU A 161 -4.84 13.69 7.27
N ALA A 162 -5.52 13.00 6.36
CA ALA A 162 -6.99 12.92 6.33
C ALA A 162 -7.59 12.25 7.59
N ASP A 163 -6.89 11.28 8.20
CA ASP A 163 -7.33 10.66 9.46
C ASP A 163 -7.14 11.60 10.67
N LEU A 164 -6.13 12.47 10.60
CA LEU A 164 -5.66 13.30 11.71
C LEU A 164 -6.22 14.71 11.70
N GLY A 165 -6.64 15.22 10.53
CA GLY A 165 -7.01 16.62 10.32
C GLY A 165 -5.85 17.61 10.49
N LYS A 166 -4.60 17.12 10.45
CA LYS A 166 -3.38 17.93 10.58
C LYS A 166 -2.23 17.32 9.79
N GLN A 167 -1.24 18.15 9.48
CA GLN A 167 -0.05 17.72 8.76
C GLN A 167 0.86 16.83 9.61
N LEU A 168 1.54 15.90 8.95
CA LEU A 168 2.56 15.06 9.56
C LEU A 168 3.89 15.83 9.70
N SER A 169 4.62 15.54 10.77
CA SER A 169 5.96 16.10 11.02
C SER A 169 7.04 15.13 10.54
N LEU A 170 8.05 15.64 9.83
CA LEU A 170 9.19 14.83 9.40
C LEU A 170 10.24 14.73 10.52
N CYS A 171 10.94 13.60 10.57
CA CYS A 171 12.11 13.44 11.40
C CYS A 171 13.14 14.53 11.09
N ALA A 172 13.51 15.33 12.10
CA ALA A 172 14.40 16.48 11.92
C ALA A 172 15.78 16.11 11.34
N ARG A 173 16.26 14.88 11.58
CA ARG A 173 17.56 14.39 11.10
C ARG A 173 17.52 13.90 9.66
N CYS A 174 16.71 12.89 9.36
CA CYS A 174 16.71 12.25 8.03
C CYS A 174 15.73 12.89 7.05
N LYS A 175 14.68 13.55 7.53
CA LYS A 175 13.60 14.15 6.73
C LYS A 175 12.85 13.14 5.83
N VAL A 176 12.95 11.85 6.14
CA VAL A 176 12.26 10.75 5.43
C VAL A 176 11.08 10.22 6.24
N ALA A 177 11.33 9.79 7.49
CA ALA A 177 10.26 9.24 8.33
C ALA A 177 9.32 10.36 8.82
N SER A 178 8.02 10.11 8.78
CA SER A 178 6.97 11.06 9.20
C SER A 178 6.18 10.55 10.41
N TYR A 179 5.71 11.48 11.25
CA TYR A 179 5.02 11.18 12.50
C TYR A 179 3.90 12.20 12.79
N CYS A 180 2.80 11.73 13.38
CA CYS A 180 1.70 12.61 13.79
C CYS A 180 2.01 13.44 15.04
N ASP A 181 2.95 12.98 15.86
CA ASP A 181 3.41 13.62 17.08
C ASP A 181 4.75 13.02 17.56
N GLN A 182 5.29 13.60 18.63
CA GLN A 182 6.54 13.17 19.24
C GLN A 182 6.45 11.78 19.88
N ASP A 183 5.25 11.34 20.29
CA ASP A 183 5.07 10.05 20.95
C ASP A 183 5.19 8.91 19.95
N CYS A 184 4.58 9.06 18.77
CA CYS A 184 4.78 8.16 17.63
C CYS A 184 6.25 8.10 17.20
N GLN A 185 6.95 9.24 17.19
CA GLN A 185 8.38 9.27 16.89
C GLN A 185 9.20 8.49 17.92
N LYS A 186 8.95 8.68 19.22
CA LYS A 186 9.64 7.96 20.30
C LYS A 186 9.35 6.46 20.25
N ALA A 187 8.10 6.07 19.99
CA ALA A 187 7.69 4.68 19.91
C ALA A 187 8.36 3.94 18.73
N HIS A 188 8.47 4.59 17.57
CA HIS A 188 9.14 4.03 16.39
C HIS A 188 10.69 4.11 16.45
N TRP A 189 11.26 4.88 17.39
CA TRP A 189 12.69 5.20 17.41
C TRP A 189 13.62 3.99 17.37
N LYS A 190 13.29 2.90 18.09
CA LYS A 190 14.12 1.69 18.12
C LYS A 190 14.30 1.08 16.72
N ALA A 191 13.22 1.04 15.93
CA ALA A 191 13.25 0.55 14.55
C ALA A 191 13.83 1.58 13.57
N HIS A 192 13.58 2.86 13.79
CA HIS A 192 14.05 3.94 12.92
C HIS A 192 15.55 4.26 13.06
N LYS A 193 16.09 4.21 14.28
CA LYS A 193 17.44 4.69 14.60
C LYS A 193 18.54 4.14 13.66
N PRO A 194 18.56 2.85 13.27
CA PRO A 194 19.58 2.31 12.38
C PRO A 194 19.59 2.94 10.98
N SER A 195 18.42 3.36 10.47
CA SER A 195 18.25 3.98 9.15
C SER A 195 18.16 5.51 9.20
N CYS A 196 18.35 6.13 10.37
CA CYS A 196 18.21 7.56 10.55
C CYS A 196 19.54 8.30 10.29
N PHE A 197 19.79 8.68 9.04
CA PHE A 197 20.96 9.47 8.62
C PHE A 197 20.57 10.70 7.81
N ASP A 198 21.45 11.70 7.77
CA ASP A 198 21.23 12.92 6.98
C ASP A 198 21.51 12.62 5.51
N HIS A 199 20.46 12.59 4.69
CA HIS A 199 20.59 12.33 3.26
C HIS A 199 21.24 13.49 2.49
N LYS A 200 21.31 14.69 3.07
CA LYS A 200 22.03 15.83 2.48
C LYS A 200 23.53 15.76 2.73
N ASN A 201 23.95 15.01 3.74
CA ASN A 201 25.34 14.87 4.14
C ASN A 201 25.60 13.40 4.54
N PRO A 202 25.65 12.48 3.57
CA PRO A 202 25.76 11.05 3.86
C PRO A 202 27.08 10.78 4.60
N PRO A 203 27.09 9.89 5.61
CA PRO A 203 28.32 9.51 6.26
C PRO A 203 29.27 8.91 5.21
N VAL A 204 30.49 9.45 5.13
CA VAL A 204 31.57 8.85 4.34
C VAL A 204 31.75 7.43 4.86
N MET A 205 31.49 6.42 4.03
CA MET A 205 31.79 5.03 4.39
C MET A 205 33.31 4.92 4.50
N LEU A 206 33.83 4.97 5.73
CA LEU A 206 35.20 4.56 6.01
C LEU A 206 35.22 3.05 5.78
N ASN A 207 35.85 2.64 4.67
CA ASN A 207 36.25 1.25 4.46
C ASN A 207 37.18 0.87 5.61
N VAL A 208 36.69 0.06 6.54
CA VAL A 208 37.50 -0.65 7.54
C VAL A 208 37.63 -2.09 7.11
#